data_AF-A0AAV2TPR2-F1
#
_entry.id   AF-A0AAV2TPR2-F1
#
_cell.length_a   1.000
_cell.length_b   1.000
_cell.length_c   1.000
_cell.angle_alpha   90.00
_cell.angle_beta   90.00
_cell.angle_gamma   90.00
#
_symmetry.space_group_name_H-M   'P 1'
#
loop_
_entity.id
_entity.type
_entity.pdbx_description
1 polymer ?
#
loop_
_entity_poly.entity_id
_entity_poly.type
_entity_poly.pdbx_seq_one_letter_code
_entity_poly.pdbx_strand_id
1 'polypeptide(L)'
;MPTANLGDALRLLKLIPTDIEVHRYAKLVDPKNSGTIKFEHFLSVAASLWMNPAQLSGEAWAAFLIFDKCNTGRISTKLFMKILTAYGLEPIPHNEANKIIKKYSSKSTDTIEYGCLIRAWLK
;
A
#
# COMPACT_ATOMS: atom_id res chain seq x y z
N MET A 1 3.47 21.90 10.38
CA MET A 1 2.95 20.73 11.12
C MET A 1 4.08 20.09 11.91
N PRO A 2 3.81 19.37 13.02
CA PRO A 2 4.85 18.58 13.70
C PRO A 2 5.47 17.54 12.76
N THR A 3 6.78 17.38 12.78
CA THR A 3 7.49 16.41 11.92
C THR A 3 7.01 14.97 12.16
N ALA A 4 6.70 14.64 13.42
CA ALA A 4 6.16 13.32 13.80
C ALA A 4 4.82 12.99 13.12
N ASN A 5 4.04 13.99 12.71
CA ASN A 5 2.72 13.80 12.12
C ASN A 5 2.77 13.65 10.59
N LEU A 6 3.97 13.64 9.97
CA LEU A 6 4.11 13.56 8.52
C LEU A 6 3.45 12.29 7.95
N GLY A 7 3.73 11.13 8.56
CA GLY A 7 3.18 9.85 8.11
C GLY A 7 1.65 9.83 8.17
N ASP A 8 1.09 10.29 9.29
CA ASP A 8 -0.37 10.36 9.47
C ASP A 8 -1.02 11.32 8.47
N ALA A 9 -0.39 12.47 8.23
CA ALA A 9 -0.87 13.44 7.25
C ALA A 9 -0.89 12.86 5.81
N LEU A 10 0.15 12.11 5.43
CA LEU A 10 0.20 11.45 4.12
C LEU A 10 -0.88 10.36 4.01
N ARG A 11 -1.07 9.54 5.05
CA ARG A 11 -2.10 8.49 5.08
C ARG A 11 -3.52 9.03 5.09
N LEU A 12 -3.75 10.19 5.70
CA LEU A 12 -5.03 10.91 5.62
C LEU A 12 -5.37 11.33 4.18
N LEU A 13 -4.36 11.64 3.37
CA LEU A 13 -4.51 11.91 1.94
C LEU A 13 -4.62 10.64 1.09
N LYS A 14 -4.77 9.46 1.70
CA LYS A 14 -4.80 8.14 1.05
C LYS A 14 -3.52 7.79 0.29
N LEU A 15 -2.43 8.51 0.56
CA LEU A 15 -1.10 8.10 0.16
C LEU A 15 -0.64 6.99 1.10
N ILE A 16 0.16 6.06 0.59
CA ILE A 16 0.51 4.84 1.33
C ILE A 16 2.04 4.72 1.46
N PRO A 17 2.75 5.74 2.00
CA PRO A 17 4.18 5.62 2.19
C PRO A 17 4.49 4.62 3.31
N THR A 18 5.58 3.89 3.12
CA THR A 18 6.19 3.08 4.18
C THR A 18 6.81 3.96 5.27
N ASP A 19 6.96 3.45 6.48
CA ASP A 19 7.62 4.11 7.61
C ASP A 19 9.08 4.46 7.27
N ILE A 20 9.75 3.64 6.46
CA ILE A 20 11.09 3.94 5.93
C ILE A 20 11.04 5.17 5.02
N GLU A 21 10.06 5.24 4.12
CA GLU A 21 9.85 6.40 3.27
C GLU A 21 9.47 7.64 4.07
N VAL A 22 8.55 7.52 5.03
CA VAL A 22 8.17 8.62 5.93
C VAL A 22 9.39 9.17 6.66
N HIS A 23 10.24 8.30 7.21
CA HIS A 23 11.48 8.71 7.88
C HIS A 23 12.44 9.41 6.92
N ARG A 24 12.58 8.89 5.70
CA ARG A 24 13.41 9.51 4.65
C ARG A 24 12.87 10.89 4.28
N TYR A 25 11.56 11.03 4.11
CA TYR A 25 10.93 12.30 3.81
C TYR A 25 11.05 13.28 4.97
N ALA A 26 10.87 12.85 6.22
CA ALA A 26 11.05 13.69 7.40
C ALA A 26 12.44 14.33 7.43
N LYS A 27 13.51 13.54 7.17
CA LYS A 27 14.88 14.05 7.06
C LYS A 27 15.07 15.05 5.92
N LEU A 28 14.36 14.86 4.80
CA LEU A 28 14.43 15.75 3.66
C LEU A 28 13.76 17.11 3.95
N VAL A 29 12.62 17.10 4.64
CA VAL A 29 11.80 18.31 4.83
C VAL A 29 12.04 19.05 6.14
N ASP A 30 12.67 18.39 7.11
CA ASP A 30 13.14 18.94 8.39
C ASP A 30 14.61 18.57 8.67
N PRO A 31 15.57 18.97 7.79
CA PRO A 31 16.96 18.55 7.89
C PRO A 31 17.69 19.09 9.14
N LYS A 32 17.13 20.14 9.76
CA LYS A 32 17.67 20.76 10.97
C LYS A 32 17.09 20.17 12.25
N ASN A 33 16.20 19.17 12.17
CA ASN A 33 15.46 18.62 13.30
C ASN A 33 14.77 19.71 14.14
N SER A 34 14.14 20.68 13.47
CA SER A 34 13.37 21.73 14.12
C SER A 34 12.10 21.21 14.78
N GLY A 35 11.66 20.00 14.40
CA GLY A 35 10.41 19.38 14.85
C GLY A 35 9.19 19.88 14.09
N THR A 36 9.38 20.75 13.09
CA THR A 36 8.28 21.34 12.32
C THR A 36 8.55 21.32 10.81
N ILE A 37 7.49 21.02 10.05
CA ILE A 37 7.49 21.02 8.59
C ILE A 37 6.63 22.17 8.09
N LYS A 38 7.17 22.99 7.18
CA LYS A 38 6.42 24.02 6.44
C LYS A 38 5.43 23.37 5.48
N PHE A 39 4.28 24.01 5.27
CA PHE A 39 3.23 23.46 4.41
C PHE A 39 3.72 23.15 2.98
N GLU A 40 4.52 24.03 2.39
CA GLU A 40 5.10 23.84 1.06
C GLU A 40 6.00 22.59 0.95
N HIS A 41 6.78 22.29 2.00
CA HIS A 41 7.61 21.08 2.02
C HIS A 41 6.77 19.82 2.19
N PHE A 42 5.66 19.90 2.94
CA PHE A 42 4.71 18.79 3.02
C PHE A 42 4.07 18.55 1.64
N LEU A 43 3.64 19.61 0.95
CA LEU A 43 3.05 19.50 -0.38
C LEU A 43 4.01 18.90 -1.40
N SER A 44 5.31 19.24 -1.35
CA SER A 44 6.28 18.64 -2.27
C SER A 44 6.42 17.13 -2.07
N VAL A 45 6.42 16.65 -0.82
CA VAL A 45 6.40 15.21 -0.51
C VAL A 45 5.11 14.56 -0.97
N ALA A 46 3.95 15.14 -0.60
CA ALA A 46 2.65 14.60 -0.96
C ALA A 46 2.46 14.51 -2.49
N ALA A 47 2.88 15.55 -3.22
CA ALA A 47 2.85 15.58 -4.68
C ALA A 47 3.77 14.50 -5.30
N SER A 48 4.93 14.23 -4.70
CA SER A 48 5.84 13.18 -5.20
C SER A 48 5.29 11.75 -5.06
N LEU A 49 4.37 11.55 -4.10
CA LEU A 49 3.70 10.27 -3.86
C LEU A 49 2.37 10.16 -4.62
N TRP A 50 1.91 11.26 -5.24
CA TRP A 50 0.63 11.28 -5.90
C TRP A 50 0.67 10.48 -7.19
N MET A 51 -0.14 9.43 -7.25
CA MET A 51 -0.39 8.66 -8.47
C MET A 51 -1.84 8.84 -8.90
N ASN A 52 -2.04 8.98 -10.21
CA ASN A 52 -3.40 8.99 -10.73
C ASN A 52 -4.03 7.57 -10.59
N PRO A 53 -5.36 7.47 -10.44
CA PRO A 53 -6.02 6.18 -10.20
C PRO A 53 -5.77 5.13 -11.30
N ALA A 54 -5.62 5.56 -12.56
CA ALA A 54 -5.37 4.65 -13.67
C ALA A 54 -3.97 4.02 -13.58
N GLN A 55 -2.96 4.81 -13.23
CA GLN A 55 -1.60 4.34 -12.98
C GLN A 55 -1.59 3.35 -11.80
N LEU A 56 -2.18 3.73 -10.67
CA LEU A 56 -2.21 2.88 -9.47
C LEU A 56 -2.94 1.55 -9.73
N SER A 57 -4.06 1.59 -10.47
CA SER A 57 -4.76 0.36 -10.88
C SER A 57 -3.93 -0.50 -11.82
N GLY A 58 -3.19 0.10 -12.74
CA GLY A 58 -2.29 -0.60 -13.65
C GLY A 58 -1.15 -1.29 -12.91
N GLU A 59 -0.51 -0.59 -11.98
CA GLU A 59 0.57 -1.13 -11.14
C GLU A 59 0.07 -2.27 -10.23
N ALA A 60 -1.09 -2.10 -9.59
CA ALA A 60 -1.70 -3.15 -8.79
C ALA A 60 -1.99 -4.41 -9.62
N TRP A 61 -2.52 -4.25 -10.84
CA TRP A 61 -2.75 -5.37 -11.74
C TRP A 61 -1.44 -6.07 -12.14
N ALA A 62 -0.44 -5.29 -12.54
CA ALA A 62 0.87 -5.80 -12.93
C ALA A 62 1.55 -6.59 -11.79
N ALA A 63 1.41 -6.14 -10.54
CA ALA A 63 1.95 -6.85 -9.39
C ALA A 63 1.34 -8.25 -9.21
N PHE A 64 0.04 -8.42 -9.41
CA PHE A 64 -0.59 -9.75 -9.33
C PHE A 64 -0.19 -10.67 -10.48
N LEU A 65 0.02 -10.13 -11.68
CA LEU A 65 0.48 -10.91 -12.84
C LEU A 65 1.89 -11.50 -12.66
N ILE A 66 2.71 -10.96 -11.75
CA ILE A 66 3.98 -11.59 -11.37
C ILE A 66 3.74 -12.98 -10.78
N PHE A 67 2.61 -13.19 -10.11
CA PHE A 67 2.24 -14.45 -9.45
C PHE A 67 1.30 -15.32 -10.27
N ASP A 68 0.36 -14.73 -11.01
CA ASP A 68 -0.61 -15.43 -11.86
C ASP A 68 -0.08 -15.62 -13.30
N LYS A 69 0.89 -16.53 -13.47
CA LYS A 69 1.55 -16.77 -14.76
C LYS A 69 0.61 -17.21 -15.88
N CYS A 70 -0.52 -17.83 -15.51
CA CYS A 70 -1.51 -18.32 -16.46
C CYS A 70 -2.61 -17.28 -16.75
N ASN A 71 -2.52 -16.08 -16.16
CA ASN A 71 -3.50 -15.00 -16.31
C ASN A 71 -4.94 -15.45 -16.03
N THR A 72 -5.12 -16.23 -14.96
CA THR A 72 -6.41 -16.77 -14.53
C THR A 72 -7.31 -15.73 -13.85
N GLY A 73 -6.77 -14.58 -13.47
CA GLY A 73 -7.45 -13.57 -12.66
C GLY A 73 -7.50 -13.93 -11.17
N ARG A 74 -6.81 -14.99 -10.74
CA ARG A 74 -6.93 -15.58 -9.41
C ARG A 74 -5.58 -16.02 -8.86
N ILE A 75 -5.46 -15.97 -7.54
CA ILE A 75 -4.33 -16.55 -6.80
C ILE A 75 -4.85 -17.36 -5.61
N SER A 76 -4.08 -18.34 -5.13
CA SER A 76 -4.47 -19.12 -3.95
C SER A 76 -4.43 -18.26 -2.68
N THR A 77 -5.29 -18.56 -1.71
CA THR A 77 -5.29 -17.88 -0.39
C THR A 77 -3.92 -18.00 0.30
N LYS A 78 -3.26 -19.16 0.17
CA LYS A 78 -1.91 -19.40 0.68
C LYS A 78 -0.87 -18.48 0.04
N LEU A 79 -0.96 -18.24 -1.27
CA LEU A 79 -0.04 -17.32 -1.96
C LEU A 79 -0.34 -15.88 -1.56
N PHE A 80 -1.62 -15.50 -1.49
CA PHE A 80 -1.99 -14.16 -1.05
C PHE A 80 -1.57 -13.87 0.39
N MET A 81 -1.63 -14.87 1.28
CA MET A 81 -1.05 -14.78 2.62
C MET A 81 0.43 -14.40 2.57
N LYS A 82 1.23 -15.12 1.77
CA LYS A 82 2.67 -14.81 1.61
C LYS A 82 2.90 -13.41 1.03
N ILE A 83 2.06 -12.98 0.09
CA ILE A 83 2.13 -11.60 -0.45
C ILE A 83 1.95 -10.58 0.67
N LEU A 84 0.92 -10.74 1.50
CA LEU A 84 0.60 -9.81 2.58
C LEU A 84 1.61 -9.84 3.74
N THR A 85 2.19 -11.00 4.05
CA THR A 85 2.99 -11.18 5.28
C THR A 85 4.49 -11.34 5.04
N ALA A 86 4.96 -11.43 3.79
CA ALA A 86 6.37 -11.74 3.51
C ALA A 86 6.97 -11.02 2.30
N TYR A 87 6.21 -10.74 1.24
CA TYR A 87 6.78 -10.12 0.03
C TYR A 87 6.81 -8.59 0.06
N GLY A 88 5.94 -7.95 0.85
CA GLY A 88 5.91 -6.50 1.02
C GLY A 88 7.07 -5.99 1.89
N LEU A 89 7.44 -4.72 1.69
CA LEU A 89 8.38 -4.00 2.58
C LEU A 89 7.78 -3.75 3.96
N GLU A 90 6.44 -3.69 4.03
CA GLU A 90 5.67 -3.57 5.27
C GLU A 90 4.67 -4.72 5.36
N PRO A 91 5.12 -5.91 5.77
CA PRO A 91 4.23 -7.05 5.92
C PRO A 91 3.23 -6.78 7.04
N ILE A 92 1.96 -7.10 6.79
CA ILE A 92 0.94 -6.99 7.82
C ILE A 92 0.93 -8.24 8.71
N PRO A 93 0.50 -8.12 9.98
CA PRO A 93 0.33 -9.26 10.87
C PRO A 93 -0.57 -10.36 10.30
N HIS A 94 -0.22 -11.62 10.58
CA HIS A 94 -0.93 -12.79 10.02
C HIS A 94 -2.42 -12.84 10.43
N ASN A 95 -2.78 -12.31 11.61
CA ASN A 95 -4.16 -12.19 12.06
C ASN A 95 -4.95 -11.17 11.21
N GLU A 96 -4.34 -10.08 10.77
CA GLU A 96 -4.95 -9.08 9.87
C GLU A 96 -5.06 -9.61 8.45
N ALA A 97 -4.00 -10.24 7.93
CA ALA A 97 -4.02 -10.91 6.64
C ALA A 97 -5.13 -11.99 6.58
N ASN A 98 -5.29 -12.77 7.65
CA ASN A 98 -6.40 -13.73 7.77
C ASN A 98 -7.78 -13.08 7.67
N LYS A 99 -7.99 -11.90 8.28
CA LYS A 99 -9.27 -11.17 8.17
C LYS A 99 -9.54 -10.75 6.72
N ILE A 100 -8.51 -10.27 6.02
CA ILE A 100 -8.62 -9.89 4.61
C ILE A 100 -8.93 -11.11 3.75
N ILE A 101 -8.17 -12.20 3.90
CA ILE A 101 -8.37 -13.44 3.13
C ILE A 101 -9.78 -13.97 3.33
N LYS A 102 -10.25 -14.09 4.58
CA LYS A 102 -11.62 -14.55 4.88
C LYS A 102 -12.70 -13.71 4.21
N LYS A 103 -12.46 -12.41 4.03
CA LYS A 103 -13.41 -11.48 3.41
C LYS A 103 -13.50 -11.67 1.89
N TYR A 104 -12.40 -12.03 1.23
CA TYR A 104 -12.30 -12.02 -0.24
C TYR A 104 -12.07 -13.41 -0.88
N SER A 105 -11.83 -14.45 -0.07
CA SER A 105 -11.63 -15.81 -0.58
C SER A 105 -12.93 -16.45 -1.05
N SER A 106 -12.87 -17.15 -2.18
CA SER A 106 -13.90 -18.07 -2.62
C SER A 106 -13.92 -19.33 -1.75
N LYS A 107 -15.07 -19.64 -1.13
CA LYS A 107 -15.23 -20.80 -0.25
C LYS A 107 -15.13 -22.15 -0.99
N SER A 108 -15.41 -22.19 -2.29
CA SER A 108 -15.37 -23.42 -3.08
C SER A 108 -14.00 -23.71 -3.68
N THR A 109 -13.20 -22.69 -3.95
CA THR A 109 -11.93 -22.84 -4.71
C THR A 109 -10.69 -22.51 -3.89
N ASP A 110 -10.83 -21.94 -2.69
CA ASP A 110 -9.71 -21.45 -1.86
C ASP A 110 -8.76 -20.50 -2.64
N THR A 111 -9.38 -19.66 -3.48
CA THR A 111 -8.69 -18.64 -4.28
C THR A 111 -9.26 -17.25 -4.04
N ILE A 112 -8.48 -16.24 -4.37
CA ILE A 112 -8.86 -14.84 -4.36
C ILE A 112 -8.83 -14.31 -5.79
N GLU A 113 -9.94 -13.70 -6.22
CA GLU A 113 -10.01 -12.94 -7.46
C GLU A 113 -9.47 -11.53 -7.22
N TYR A 114 -8.24 -11.26 -7.66
CA TYR A 114 -7.58 -9.99 -7.33
C TYR A 114 -8.19 -8.79 -8.06
N GLY A 115 -8.90 -8.99 -9.17
CA GLY A 115 -9.67 -7.92 -9.79
C GLY A 115 -10.77 -7.35 -8.89
N CYS A 116 -11.37 -8.19 -8.04
CA CYS A 116 -12.31 -7.73 -7.02
C CYS A 116 -11.62 -6.91 -5.92
N LEU A 117 -10.40 -7.29 -5.52
CA LEU A 117 -9.61 -6.53 -4.55
C LEU A 117 -9.26 -5.14 -5.08
N ILE A 118 -8.69 -5.07 -6.28
CA ILE A 118 -8.26 -3.83 -6.93
C ILE A 118 -9.44 -2.86 -7.04
N ARG A 119 -10.59 -3.34 -7.54
CA ARG A 119 -11.82 -2.53 -7.61
C ARG A 119 -12.39 -2.13 -6.25
N ALA A 120 -12.13 -2.89 -5.19
CA ALA A 120 -12.63 -2.58 -3.85
C ALA A 120 -11.72 -1.58 -3.11
N TRP A 121 -10.42 -1.60 -3.38
CA TRP A 121 -9.42 -0.82 -2.64
C TRP A 121 -9.01 0.47 -3.33
N LEU A 122 -9.17 0.55 -4.66
CA LEU A 122 -8.79 1.72 -5.45
C LEU A 122 -9.98 2.55 -5.92
N LYS A 123 -11.10 2.48 -5.20
CA LYS A 123 -12.31 3.30 -5.43
C LYS A 123 -12.30 4.58 -4.61
#